data_AF-A0A7S1HI33-F1
#
_entry.id   AF-A0A7S1HI33-F1
#
_cell.length_a   1.000
_cell.length_b   1.000
_cell.length_c   1.000
_cell.angle_alpha   90.00
_cell.angle_beta   90.00
_cell.angle_gamma   90.00
#
_symmetry.space_group_name_H-M   'P 1'
#
loop_
_entity.id
_entity.type
_entity.pdbx_description
1 polymer ?
#
loop_
_entity_poly.entity_id
_entity_poly.type
_entity_poly.pdbx_seq_one_letter_code
_entity_poly.pdbx_strand_id
1 'polypeptide(L)'
;LGHSLNNLEGCDTLINNIVELDAAFRGWSVPCKVDLSLPPREAVDQGRDDSPAQTFRKGWVDFCDKLTCLIMETPTSDPRMLWMRSTSDLALIFGSTRTPYNSSLQMLRKLLQQCCVKNCDPSVRIMGLRAVRAIIYLQPDNPKVSAADKERELDRFLRNEPPTDSVGNPPSQSFLDLQVQVASLGGVQAVLYSLDSTIPGFQHDSDAVLAALRLGVTLLEGGNKKIQDMFAALLSQSASQGFFSLLRTLLDESVEGIRKQKKKDKQKAAERAMEEPRRAASVPAPLEQGKEQPDEGKTAHTYSLEVVKLMRRMCLGQHAVLQNILRHQKLNHESIDLYSHLIKYLFVLEPGINAAIDNGDHVLVEAMIRGFNMLSDAMQGPNRTNQAAICNTGIFDLADLINVKVKTVDLSDGPGIAAAHAPIAMSKRGGGRVANDTSMGTGSTG
;
A
#
# COMPACT_ATOMS: atom_id res chain seq x y z
N LEU A 1 -13.23 9.29 25.63
CA LEU A 1 -12.40 8.06 25.64
C LEU A 1 -12.32 7.41 27.03
N GLY A 2 -12.16 8.16 28.15
CA GLY A 2 -12.09 7.57 29.50
C GLY A 2 -13.43 7.20 30.19
N HIS A 3 -14.59 7.50 29.60
CA HIS A 3 -15.91 7.21 30.21
C HIS A 3 -16.74 6.14 29.48
N SER A 4 -16.23 5.56 28.38
CA SER A 4 -16.96 4.57 27.57
C SER A 4 -16.41 3.14 27.68
N LEU A 5 -15.43 2.90 28.57
CA LEU A 5 -14.84 1.58 28.81
C LEU A 5 -15.43 0.86 30.04
N ASN A 6 -16.37 1.48 30.77
CA ASN A 6 -16.93 0.91 31.99
C ASN A 6 -18.28 0.18 31.82
N ASN A 7 -18.80 0.06 30.60
CA ASN A 7 -20.04 -0.69 30.30
C ASN A 7 -19.85 -1.60 29.07
N LEU A 8 -18.99 -2.60 29.17
CA LEU A 8 -18.77 -3.59 28.10
C LEU A 8 -18.87 -5.02 28.64
N GLU A 9 -20.09 -5.52 28.82
CA GLU A 9 -20.38 -6.97 28.87
C GLU A 9 -19.94 -7.70 27.58
N GLY A 10 -19.62 -6.96 26.50
CA GLY A 10 -19.08 -7.50 25.24
C GLY A 10 -17.58 -7.82 25.26
N CYS A 11 -16.79 -7.24 26.17
CA CYS A 11 -15.36 -7.52 26.26
C CYS A 11 -15.07 -8.93 26.79
N ASP A 12 -15.89 -9.44 27.70
CA ASP A 12 -15.76 -10.81 28.21
C ASP A 12 -16.04 -11.84 27.11
N THR A 13 -16.91 -11.54 26.15
CA THR A 13 -17.16 -12.43 25.00
C THR A 13 -16.00 -12.41 24.01
N LEU A 14 -15.36 -11.24 23.78
CA LEU A 14 -14.16 -11.15 22.96
C LEU A 14 -12.97 -11.85 23.64
N ILE A 15 -12.79 -11.66 24.95
CA ILE A 15 -11.77 -12.33 25.76
C ILE A 15 -12.04 -13.84 25.79
N ASN A 16 -13.28 -14.29 25.96
CA ASN A 16 -13.65 -15.70 25.94
C ASN A 16 -13.42 -16.35 24.57
N ASN A 17 -13.71 -15.64 23.46
CA ASN A 17 -13.38 -16.12 22.12
C ASN A 17 -11.85 -16.14 21.87
N ILE A 18 -11.10 -15.18 22.44
CA ILE A 18 -9.63 -15.19 22.44
C ILE A 18 -9.09 -16.34 23.32
N VAL A 19 -9.77 -16.69 24.41
CA VAL A 19 -9.47 -17.84 25.28
C VAL A 19 -9.84 -19.17 24.63
N GLU A 20 -10.89 -19.23 23.81
CA GLU A 20 -11.20 -20.40 22.96
C GLU A 20 -10.18 -20.56 21.82
N LEU A 21 -9.74 -19.45 21.22
CA LEU A 21 -8.58 -19.43 20.32
C LEU A 21 -7.29 -19.86 21.06
N ASP A 22 -7.10 -19.45 22.31
CA ASP A 22 -6.00 -19.89 23.19
C ASP A 22 -6.06 -21.40 23.47
N ALA A 23 -7.26 -21.97 23.70
CA ALA A 23 -7.45 -23.41 23.83
C ALA A 23 -7.08 -24.16 22.54
N ALA A 24 -7.39 -23.59 21.37
CA ALA A 24 -6.95 -24.12 20.08
C ALA A 24 -5.42 -24.00 19.87
N PHE A 25 -4.76 -22.98 20.46
CA PHE A 25 -3.30 -22.82 20.43
C PHE A 25 -2.56 -23.69 21.46
N ARG A 26 -3.18 -24.06 22.59
CA ARG A 26 -2.58 -24.92 23.63
C ARG A 26 -2.39 -26.38 23.22
N GLY A 27 -3.08 -26.85 22.17
CA GLY A 27 -2.80 -28.15 21.54
C GLY A 27 -1.40 -28.25 20.93
N TRP A 28 -0.64 -27.15 20.89
CA TRP A 28 0.74 -27.08 20.42
C TRP A 28 1.70 -26.91 21.60
N SER A 29 2.03 -27.98 22.32
CA SER A 29 3.25 -28.02 23.13
C SER A 29 3.91 -29.40 23.16
N VAL A 30 5.19 -29.42 22.81
CA VAL A 30 6.17 -30.46 23.19
C VAL A 30 6.60 -30.14 24.64
N PRO A 31 6.83 -31.14 25.52
CA PRO A 31 6.63 -30.93 26.95
C PRO A 31 7.82 -30.22 27.61
N CYS A 32 7.56 -29.02 28.14
CA CYS A 32 8.31 -28.49 29.27
C CYS A 32 7.54 -28.85 30.55
N LYS A 33 8.16 -29.69 31.39
CA LYS A 33 7.62 -30.06 32.71
C LYS A 33 7.57 -28.82 33.61
N VAL A 34 6.37 -28.29 33.82
CA VAL A 34 6.03 -27.52 35.02
C VAL A 34 4.82 -28.21 35.62
N ASP A 35 4.99 -28.74 36.82
CA ASP A 35 3.99 -29.48 37.56
C ASP A 35 3.00 -28.48 38.19
N LEU A 36 1.78 -28.43 37.64
CA LEU A 36 0.64 -27.74 38.22
C LEU A 36 -0.51 -28.75 38.27
N SER A 37 -0.65 -29.40 39.43
CA SER A 37 -1.74 -30.31 39.74
C SER A 37 -3.09 -29.59 39.69
N LEU A 38 -3.81 -29.74 38.58
CA LEU A 38 -5.25 -29.55 38.49
C LEU A 38 -5.94 -30.92 38.45
N PRO A 39 -7.18 -31.04 38.96
CA PRO A 39 -7.88 -32.33 39.04
C PRO A 39 -8.19 -32.88 37.65
N PRO A 40 -8.32 -34.22 37.52
CA PRO A 40 -8.43 -34.87 36.22
C PRO A 40 -9.77 -34.51 35.57
N ARG A 41 -9.71 -33.79 34.45
CA ARG A 41 -10.85 -33.67 33.53
C ARG A 41 -10.91 -34.95 32.71
N GLU A 42 -12.04 -35.62 32.80
CA GLU A 42 -12.39 -36.80 32.02
C GLU A 42 -12.16 -36.53 30.53
N ALA A 43 -11.36 -37.40 29.91
CA ALA A 43 -11.06 -37.36 28.50
C ALA A 43 -12.30 -37.76 27.70
N VAL A 44 -13.02 -36.76 27.18
CA VAL A 44 -13.95 -36.97 26.07
C VAL A 44 -13.10 -37.00 24.80
N ASP A 45 -12.58 -38.18 24.51
CA ASP A 45 -11.91 -38.52 23.26
C ASP A 45 -12.98 -38.63 22.16
N GLN A 46 -13.32 -37.50 21.54
CA GLN A 46 -14.18 -37.45 20.35
C GLN A 46 -13.35 -37.00 19.14
N GLY A 47 -12.76 -37.99 18.48
CA GLY A 47 -12.26 -38.05 17.11
C GLY A 47 -12.56 -36.86 16.19
N ARG A 48 -11.81 -35.76 16.34
CA ARG A 48 -11.68 -34.73 15.31
C ARG A 48 -10.23 -34.64 14.88
N ASP A 49 -9.92 -35.34 13.80
CA ASP A 49 -8.64 -35.31 13.06
C ASP A 49 -8.46 -34.00 12.25
N ASP A 50 -9.00 -32.88 12.73
CA ASP A 50 -8.76 -31.60 12.07
C ASP A 50 -7.32 -31.17 12.35
N SER A 51 -6.54 -31.00 11.29
CA SER A 51 -5.19 -30.47 11.42
C SER A 51 -5.25 -29.09 12.08
N PRO A 52 -4.27 -28.69 12.90
CA PRO A 52 -4.30 -27.39 13.56
C PRO A 52 -4.41 -26.18 12.59
N ALA A 53 -3.94 -26.34 11.35
CA ALA A 53 -4.12 -25.35 10.30
C ALA A 53 -5.59 -25.23 9.85
N GLN A 54 -6.33 -26.33 9.82
CA GLN A 54 -7.79 -26.31 9.57
C GLN A 54 -8.53 -25.69 10.75
N THR A 55 -8.14 -26.01 11.99
CA THR A 55 -8.74 -25.40 13.20
C THR A 55 -8.52 -23.88 13.23
N PHE A 56 -7.30 -23.40 12.93
CA PHE A 56 -7.03 -21.97 12.82
C PHE A 56 -7.84 -21.33 11.70
N ARG A 57 -7.93 -21.95 10.52
CA ARG A 57 -8.73 -21.41 9.41
C ARG A 57 -10.20 -21.29 9.79
N LYS A 58 -10.76 -22.35 10.39
CA LYS A 58 -12.15 -22.36 10.84
C LYS A 58 -12.37 -21.30 11.92
N GLY A 59 -11.51 -21.27 12.94
CA GLY A 59 -11.56 -20.27 14.00
C GLY A 59 -11.30 -18.84 13.51
N TRP A 60 -10.52 -18.64 12.44
CA TRP A 60 -10.25 -17.34 11.86
C TRP A 60 -11.42 -16.85 11.00
N VAL A 61 -12.02 -17.72 10.20
CA VAL A 61 -13.28 -17.41 9.49
C VAL A 61 -14.36 -17.11 10.51
N ASP A 62 -14.55 -17.97 11.52
CA ASP A 62 -15.49 -17.73 12.61
C ASP A 62 -15.16 -16.45 13.38
N PHE A 63 -13.88 -16.13 13.60
CA PHE A 63 -13.46 -14.87 14.24
C PHE A 63 -13.74 -13.67 13.35
N CYS A 64 -13.43 -13.73 12.05
CA CYS A 64 -13.73 -12.67 11.10
C CYS A 64 -15.24 -12.48 10.95
N ASP A 65 -16.02 -13.56 10.89
CA ASP A 65 -17.47 -13.55 10.81
C ASP A 65 -18.07 -13.03 12.12
N LYS A 66 -17.60 -13.49 13.28
CA LYS A 66 -18.03 -12.97 14.59
C LYS A 66 -17.62 -11.51 14.78
N LEU A 67 -16.41 -11.12 14.41
CA LEU A 67 -15.93 -9.74 14.44
C LEU A 67 -16.77 -8.88 13.50
N THR A 68 -17.05 -9.38 12.30
CA THR A 68 -17.92 -8.71 11.33
C THR A 68 -19.32 -8.56 11.90
N CYS A 69 -19.95 -9.62 12.43
CA CYS A 69 -21.26 -9.59 13.09
C CYS A 69 -21.29 -8.65 14.31
N LEU A 70 -20.27 -8.70 15.18
CA LEU A 70 -20.15 -7.85 16.37
C LEU A 70 -20.04 -6.36 15.99
N ILE A 71 -19.38 -6.06 14.87
CA ILE A 71 -19.28 -4.70 14.33
C ILE A 71 -20.55 -4.34 13.54
N MET A 72 -21.19 -5.31 12.87
CA MET A 72 -22.39 -5.16 12.02
C MET A 72 -23.72 -5.08 12.77
N GLU A 73 -23.76 -5.37 14.08
CA GLU A 73 -24.90 -4.98 14.93
C GLU A 73 -25.12 -3.45 14.93
N THR A 74 -24.13 -2.68 14.47
CA THR A 74 -24.39 -1.32 13.98
C THR A 74 -24.77 -1.36 12.49
N PRO A 75 -26.00 -0.96 12.11
CA PRO A 75 -26.43 -0.90 10.72
C PRO A 75 -25.69 0.24 10.02
N THR A 76 -24.44 -0.01 9.65
CA THR A 76 -23.67 0.87 8.79
C THR A 76 -23.95 0.45 7.35
N SER A 77 -24.38 1.41 6.52
CA SER A 77 -24.81 1.18 5.15
C SER A 77 -23.68 0.88 4.17
N ASP A 78 -22.40 0.97 4.60
CA ASP A 78 -21.24 0.78 3.74
C ASP A 78 -20.33 -0.36 4.23
N PRO A 79 -20.34 -1.52 3.56
CA PRO A 79 -19.42 -2.62 3.82
C PRO A 79 -17.96 -2.18 3.87
N ARG A 80 -17.52 -1.18 3.09
CA ARG A 80 -16.12 -0.75 3.08
C ARG A 80 -15.69 -0.21 4.44
N MET A 81 -16.55 0.55 5.11
CA MET A 81 -16.25 1.14 6.42
C MET A 81 -15.99 0.07 7.50
N LEU A 82 -16.70 -1.05 7.44
CA LEU A 82 -16.51 -2.18 8.36
C LEU A 82 -15.11 -2.78 8.21
N TRP A 83 -14.72 -3.08 6.96
CA TRP A 83 -13.41 -3.65 6.66
C TRP A 83 -12.27 -2.72 7.09
N MET A 84 -12.46 -1.41 6.98
CA MET A 84 -11.48 -0.42 7.42
C MET A 84 -11.29 -0.43 8.93
N ARG A 85 -12.38 -0.43 9.70
CA ARG A 85 -12.32 -0.51 11.18
C ARG A 85 -11.65 -1.80 11.63
N SER A 86 -12.07 -2.93 11.06
CA SER A 86 -11.43 -4.22 11.33
C SER A 86 -9.93 -4.19 11.01
N THR A 87 -9.52 -3.57 9.90
CA THR A 87 -8.08 -3.45 9.54
C THR A 87 -7.30 -2.67 10.61
N SER A 88 -7.86 -1.58 11.12
CA SER A 88 -7.25 -0.77 12.19
C SER A 88 -7.16 -1.55 13.50
N ASP A 89 -8.23 -2.24 13.90
CA ASP A 89 -8.25 -3.04 15.13
C ASP A 89 -7.25 -4.19 15.06
N LEU A 90 -7.20 -4.90 13.93
CA LEU A 90 -6.19 -5.93 13.69
C LEU A 90 -4.78 -5.34 13.74
N ALA A 91 -4.54 -4.17 13.15
CA ALA A 91 -3.24 -3.52 13.22
C ALA A 91 -2.84 -3.20 14.68
N LEU A 92 -3.75 -2.69 15.50
CA LEU A 92 -3.48 -2.44 16.92
C LEU A 92 -3.22 -3.73 17.70
N ILE A 93 -3.98 -4.80 17.46
CA ILE A 93 -3.83 -6.09 18.13
C ILE A 93 -2.50 -6.75 17.74
N PHE A 94 -2.26 -6.93 16.44
CA PHE A 94 -1.10 -7.66 15.91
C PHE A 94 0.21 -6.86 15.99
N GLY A 95 0.14 -5.54 15.87
CA GLY A 95 1.32 -4.66 15.83
C GLY A 95 1.77 -4.09 17.17
N SER A 96 1.04 -4.35 18.26
CA SER A 96 1.39 -3.88 19.61
C SER A 96 2.04 -4.99 20.42
N THR A 97 3.23 -4.73 20.97
CA THR A 97 3.89 -5.60 21.95
C THR A 97 3.20 -5.59 23.32
N ARG A 98 2.30 -4.62 23.54
CA ARG A 98 1.48 -4.51 24.76
C ARG A 98 0.24 -5.41 24.73
N THR A 99 -0.14 -5.94 23.56
CA THR A 99 -1.21 -6.92 23.44
C THR A 99 -0.80 -8.21 24.19
N PRO A 100 -1.70 -8.82 24.99
CA PRO A 100 -1.41 -10.08 25.66
C PRO A 100 -0.83 -11.13 24.71
N TYR A 101 0.22 -11.82 25.14
CA TYR A 101 0.94 -12.85 24.37
C TYR A 101 1.63 -12.36 23.07
N ASN A 102 1.78 -11.05 22.88
CA ASN A 102 2.42 -10.48 21.69
C ASN A 102 3.74 -9.73 21.99
N SER A 103 4.41 -10.03 23.10
CA SER A 103 5.62 -9.33 23.57
C SER A 103 6.77 -9.26 22.56
N SER A 104 6.83 -10.21 21.62
CA SER A 104 7.83 -10.27 20.54
C SER A 104 7.18 -10.27 19.14
N LEU A 105 5.98 -9.70 19.02
CA LEU A 105 5.20 -9.66 17.78
C LEU A 105 4.95 -11.06 17.18
N GLN A 106 4.75 -12.05 18.06
CA GLN A 106 4.53 -13.45 17.66
C GLN A 106 3.25 -13.61 16.85
N MET A 107 2.21 -12.85 17.18
CA MET A 107 0.95 -12.86 16.45
C MET A 107 1.15 -12.34 15.02
N LEU A 108 1.88 -11.22 14.87
CA LEU A 108 2.21 -10.65 13.55
C LEU A 108 3.01 -11.65 12.71
N ARG A 109 3.99 -12.33 13.31
CA ARG A 109 4.76 -13.39 12.63
C ARG A 109 3.84 -14.50 12.11
N LYS A 110 2.91 -14.99 12.95
CA LYS A 110 1.93 -16.02 12.54
C LYS A 110 1.03 -15.54 11.40
N LEU A 111 0.56 -14.29 11.47
CA LEU A 111 -0.25 -13.69 10.40
C LEU A 111 0.52 -13.63 9.07
N LEU A 112 1.78 -13.20 9.10
CA LEU A 112 2.66 -13.16 7.92
C LEU A 112 2.93 -14.56 7.36
N GLN A 113 3.19 -15.55 8.22
CA GLN A 113 3.34 -16.95 7.81
C GLN A 113 2.06 -17.47 7.14
N GLN A 114 0.89 -17.15 7.69
CA GLN A 114 -0.39 -17.56 7.12
C GLN A 114 -0.62 -16.94 5.74
N CYS A 115 -0.22 -15.68 5.52
CA CYS A 115 -0.30 -15.05 4.20
C CYS A 115 0.52 -15.79 3.13
N CYS A 116 1.62 -16.44 3.55
CA CYS A 116 2.50 -17.25 2.71
C CYS A 116 2.02 -18.71 2.51
N VAL A 117 0.92 -19.14 3.12
CA VAL A 117 0.40 -20.50 2.91
C VAL A 117 -0.23 -20.60 1.52
N LYS A 118 0.12 -21.64 0.75
CA LYS A 118 -0.37 -21.87 -0.62
C LYS A 118 -1.89 -21.83 -0.74
N ASN A 119 -2.58 -22.52 0.15
CA ASN A 119 -4.03 -22.59 0.16
C ASN A 119 -4.63 -21.57 1.14
N CYS A 120 -3.96 -20.45 1.45
CA CYS A 120 -4.56 -19.42 2.30
C CYS A 120 -5.77 -18.83 1.59
N ASP A 121 -6.85 -18.67 2.35
CA ASP A 121 -8.06 -18.01 1.86
C ASP A 121 -7.73 -16.59 1.36
N PRO A 122 -8.21 -16.18 0.17
CA PRO A 122 -7.89 -14.87 -0.39
C PRO A 122 -8.28 -13.71 0.53
N SER A 123 -9.44 -13.77 1.19
CA SER A 123 -9.92 -12.73 2.10
C SER A 123 -8.99 -12.58 3.32
N VAL A 124 -8.53 -13.72 3.85
CA VAL A 124 -7.56 -13.75 4.96
C VAL A 124 -6.23 -13.14 4.54
N ARG A 125 -5.74 -13.46 3.34
CA ARG A 125 -4.51 -12.88 2.80
C ARG A 125 -4.65 -11.37 2.57
N ILE A 126 -5.74 -10.93 1.95
CA ILE A 126 -6.02 -9.50 1.71
C ILE A 126 -6.06 -8.74 3.03
N MET A 127 -6.82 -9.24 4.01
CA MET A 127 -6.94 -8.62 5.32
C MET A 127 -5.60 -8.60 6.06
N GLY A 128 -4.86 -9.71 6.03
CA GLY A 128 -3.54 -9.82 6.65
C GLY A 128 -2.55 -8.81 6.07
N LEU A 129 -2.44 -8.71 4.75
CA LEU A 129 -1.56 -7.74 4.08
C LEU A 129 -1.96 -6.29 4.39
N ARG A 130 -3.27 -5.98 4.42
CA ARG A 130 -3.79 -4.66 4.79
C ARG A 130 -3.51 -4.31 6.25
N ALA A 131 -3.71 -5.24 7.17
CA ALA A 131 -3.43 -5.06 8.59
C ALA A 131 -1.93 -4.82 8.83
N VAL A 132 -1.06 -5.61 8.19
CA VAL A 132 0.41 -5.42 8.25
C VAL A 132 0.80 -4.03 7.75
N ARG A 133 0.20 -3.58 6.64
CA ARG A 133 0.45 -2.22 6.15
C ARG A 133 -0.03 -1.17 7.15
N ALA A 134 -1.23 -1.32 7.70
CA ALA A 134 -1.78 -0.40 8.70
C ALA A 134 -0.94 -0.34 9.99
N ILE A 135 -0.28 -1.43 10.41
CA ILE A 135 0.67 -1.41 11.53
C ILE A 135 1.77 -0.38 11.32
N ILE A 136 2.30 -0.28 10.09
CA ILE A 136 3.37 0.66 9.76
C ILE A 136 2.89 2.12 9.83
N TYR A 137 1.64 2.40 9.45
CA TYR A 137 1.04 3.74 9.54
C TYR A 137 0.73 4.12 11.00
N LEU A 138 0.05 3.22 11.73
CA LEU A 138 -0.48 3.52 13.07
C LEU A 138 0.59 3.50 14.17
N GLN A 139 1.72 2.82 13.93
CA GLN A 139 2.83 2.62 14.88
C GLN A 139 2.32 2.34 16.31
N PRO A 140 1.64 1.20 16.55
CA PRO A 140 0.84 0.99 17.76
C PRO A 140 1.57 1.26 19.08
N ASP A 141 2.84 0.89 19.14
CA ASP A 141 3.71 1.02 20.32
C ASP A 141 4.44 2.37 20.43
N ASN A 142 4.34 3.25 19.44
CA ASN A 142 5.03 4.54 19.48
C ASN A 142 4.34 5.49 20.48
N PRO A 143 4.96 5.81 21.64
CA PRO A 143 4.33 6.62 22.68
C PRO A 143 4.18 8.10 22.28
N LYS A 144 4.85 8.54 21.21
CA LYS A 144 4.79 9.93 20.73
C LYS A 144 3.59 10.19 19.84
N VAL A 145 2.94 9.15 19.32
CA VAL A 145 1.83 9.27 18.39
C VAL A 145 0.53 9.31 19.19
N SER A 146 -0.16 10.46 19.17
CA SER A 146 -1.44 10.60 19.87
C SER A 146 -2.55 9.80 19.17
N ALA A 147 -3.68 9.58 19.84
CA ALA A 147 -4.84 8.93 19.23
C ALA A 147 -5.35 9.69 18.00
N ALA A 148 -5.33 11.03 18.05
CA ALA A 148 -5.71 11.87 16.91
C ALA A 148 -4.72 11.74 15.74
N ASP A 149 -3.43 11.57 16.02
CA ASP A 149 -2.44 11.29 14.97
C ASP A 149 -2.67 9.95 14.31
N LYS A 150 -2.98 8.91 15.10
CA LYS A 150 -3.32 7.57 14.57
C LYS A 150 -4.53 7.63 13.64
N GLU A 151 -5.55 8.41 13.97
CA GLU A 151 -6.72 8.56 13.11
C GLU A 151 -6.39 9.31 11.81
N ARG A 152 -5.54 10.35 11.87
CA ARG A 152 -5.03 11.02 10.66
C ARG A 152 -4.19 10.09 9.79
N GLU A 153 -3.37 9.24 10.38
CA GLU A 153 -2.59 8.23 9.64
C GLU A 153 -3.50 7.13 9.05
N LEU A 154 -4.58 6.77 9.74
CA LEU A 154 -5.59 5.87 9.19
C LEU A 154 -6.23 6.48 7.94
N ASP A 155 -6.63 7.75 7.97
CA ASP A 155 -7.17 8.44 6.80
C ASP A 155 -6.18 8.46 5.62
N ARG A 156 -4.89 8.71 5.89
CA ARG A 156 -3.83 8.63 4.87
C ARG A 156 -3.70 7.23 4.28
N PHE A 157 -3.71 6.20 5.12
CA PHE A 157 -3.68 4.80 4.70
C PHE A 157 -4.84 4.48 3.74
N LEU A 158 -6.05 4.96 4.06
CA LEU A 158 -7.26 4.76 3.25
C LEU A 158 -7.19 5.47 1.91
N ARG A 159 -6.65 6.69 1.89
CA ARG A 159 -6.39 7.45 0.64
C ARG A 159 -5.17 6.94 -0.14
N ASN A 160 -4.50 5.89 0.37
CA ASN A 160 -3.27 5.35 -0.21
C ASN A 160 -2.15 6.41 -0.35
N GLU A 161 -2.14 7.39 0.56
CA GLU A 161 -1.10 8.42 0.67
C GLU A 161 0.10 7.85 1.44
N PRO A 162 1.33 8.34 1.20
CA PRO A 162 2.48 7.96 2.01
C PRO A 162 2.27 8.28 3.52
N PRO A 163 2.85 7.51 4.45
CA PRO A 163 2.83 7.84 5.89
C PRO A 163 3.41 9.24 6.17
N THR A 164 2.89 10.01 7.13
CA THR A 164 3.44 11.35 7.41
C THR A 164 4.93 11.32 7.75
N ASP A 165 5.31 10.32 8.55
CA ASP A 165 6.69 10.08 8.97
C ASP A 165 7.65 9.77 7.80
N SER A 166 7.13 9.50 6.60
CA SER A 166 7.94 9.28 5.39
C SER A 166 8.05 10.49 4.47
N VAL A 167 7.20 11.51 4.65
CA VAL A 167 7.16 12.71 3.79
C VAL A 167 8.20 13.76 4.24
N GLY A 168 8.74 13.63 5.46
CA GLY A 168 9.88 14.42 5.93
C GLY A 168 11.22 13.89 5.40
N ASN A 169 12.14 14.80 5.07
CA ASN A 169 13.54 14.45 4.79
C ASN A 169 14.41 14.83 6.00
N PRO A 170 14.92 13.86 6.79
CA PRO A 170 14.78 12.40 6.66
C PRO A 170 13.51 11.81 7.31
N PRO A 171 13.11 10.57 6.96
CA PRO A 171 12.04 9.83 7.65
C PRO A 171 12.33 9.62 9.13
N SER A 172 11.28 9.45 9.95
CA SER A 172 11.44 9.21 11.39
C SER A 172 12.15 7.88 11.67
N GLN A 173 13.08 7.85 12.64
CA GLN A 173 13.80 6.61 12.98
C GLN A 173 12.86 5.50 13.45
N SER A 174 11.81 5.84 14.21
CA SER A 174 10.81 4.88 14.68
C SER A 174 10.06 4.21 13.53
N PHE A 175 9.75 4.97 12.48
CA PHE A 175 9.16 4.44 11.26
C PHE A 175 10.10 3.45 10.56
N LEU A 176 11.37 3.81 10.36
CA LEU A 176 12.36 2.95 9.72
C LEU A 176 12.61 1.64 10.50
N ASP A 177 12.68 1.73 11.84
CA ASP A 177 12.88 0.56 12.70
C ASP A 177 11.68 -0.38 12.64
N LEU A 178 10.46 0.15 12.64
CA LEU A 178 9.24 -0.65 12.51
C LEU A 178 9.17 -1.34 11.14
N GLN A 179 9.52 -0.66 10.04
CA GLN A 179 9.57 -1.31 8.73
C GLN A 179 10.54 -2.50 8.73
N VAL A 180 11.74 -2.34 9.33
CA VAL A 180 12.74 -3.41 9.43
C VAL A 180 12.23 -4.56 10.29
N GLN A 181 11.55 -4.24 11.39
CA GLN A 181 10.94 -5.24 12.27
C GLN A 181 9.89 -6.06 11.51
N VAL A 182 8.94 -5.42 10.83
CA VAL A 182 7.93 -6.10 10.00
C VAL A 182 8.59 -6.95 8.91
N ALA A 183 9.60 -6.42 8.21
CA ALA A 183 10.33 -7.16 7.19
C ALA A 183 11.01 -8.42 7.77
N SER A 184 11.66 -8.30 8.94
CA SER A 184 12.35 -9.40 9.62
C SER A 184 11.42 -10.53 10.08
N LEU A 185 10.13 -10.21 10.29
CA LEU A 185 9.10 -11.18 10.68
C LEU A 185 8.47 -11.93 9.50
N GLY A 186 8.86 -11.61 8.25
CA GLY A 186 8.28 -12.23 7.06
C GLY A 186 7.55 -11.26 6.13
N GLY A 187 7.59 -9.95 6.39
CA GLY A 187 6.84 -8.95 5.61
C GLY A 187 7.22 -8.96 4.12
N VAL A 188 8.51 -9.05 3.81
CA VAL A 188 8.99 -9.09 2.41
C VAL A 188 8.58 -10.39 1.73
N GLN A 189 8.68 -11.52 2.44
CA GLN A 189 8.27 -12.83 1.95
C GLN A 189 6.77 -12.86 1.64
N ALA A 190 5.93 -12.29 2.49
CA ALA A 190 4.48 -12.21 2.26
C ALA A 190 4.15 -11.38 1.01
N VAL A 191 4.86 -10.28 0.78
CA VAL A 191 4.71 -9.47 -0.45
C VAL A 191 5.12 -10.28 -1.67
N LEU A 192 6.33 -10.86 -1.68
CA LEU A 192 6.85 -11.60 -2.83
C LEU A 192 5.99 -12.84 -3.14
N TYR A 193 5.56 -13.57 -2.12
CA TYR A 193 4.69 -14.74 -2.26
C TYR A 193 3.34 -14.38 -2.88
N SER A 194 2.76 -13.24 -2.47
CA SER A 194 1.48 -12.77 -3.01
C SER A 194 1.60 -12.23 -4.45
N LEU A 195 2.82 -11.96 -4.90
CA LEU A 195 3.13 -11.49 -6.24
C LEU A 195 3.76 -12.58 -7.13
N ASP A 196 3.85 -13.82 -6.66
CA ASP A 196 4.44 -14.92 -7.41
C ASP A 196 3.40 -15.61 -8.30
N SER A 197 3.52 -15.41 -9.62
CA SER A 197 2.62 -16.01 -10.61
C SER A 197 2.83 -17.50 -10.91
N THR A 198 3.86 -18.11 -10.35
CA THR A 198 4.14 -19.53 -10.62
C THR A 198 3.41 -20.49 -9.70
N ILE A 199 2.72 -19.97 -8.66
CA ILE A 199 2.06 -20.81 -7.65
C ILE A 199 0.85 -21.53 -8.28
N PRO A 200 0.90 -22.87 -8.47
CA PRO A 200 -0.18 -23.58 -9.14
C PRO A 200 -1.45 -23.59 -8.30
N GLY A 201 -2.60 -23.34 -8.94
CA GLY A 201 -3.90 -23.25 -8.26
C GLY A 201 -4.17 -21.91 -7.58
N PHE A 202 -3.23 -20.97 -7.67
CA PHE A 202 -3.41 -19.61 -7.21
C PHE A 202 -4.12 -18.81 -8.29
N GLN A 203 -5.43 -18.60 -8.14
CA GLN A 203 -6.07 -17.50 -8.85
C GLN A 203 -5.54 -16.22 -8.20
N HIS A 204 -4.84 -15.39 -8.98
CA HIS A 204 -4.43 -14.08 -8.50
C HIS A 204 -5.67 -13.25 -8.23
N ASP A 205 -6.09 -13.24 -6.97
CA ASP A 205 -7.06 -12.29 -6.50
C ASP A 205 -6.46 -10.90 -6.71
N SER A 206 -7.11 -10.13 -7.58
CA SER A 206 -6.76 -8.76 -7.94
C SER A 206 -6.53 -7.92 -6.68
N ASP A 207 -7.35 -8.09 -5.64
CA ASP A 207 -7.24 -7.32 -4.41
C ASP A 207 -6.05 -7.74 -3.55
N ALA A 208 -5.68 -9.03 -3.58
CA ALA A 208 -4.50 -9.53 -2.87
C ALA A 208 -3.22 -8.99 -3.51
N VAL A 209 -3.14 -8.99 -4.84
CA VAL A 209 -2.03 -8.40 -5.59
C VAL A 209 -1.89 -6.91 -5.25
N LEU A 210 -3.00 -6.16 -5.27
CA LEU A 210 -2.97 -4.73 -4.95
C LEU A 210 -2.56 -4.47 -3.49
N ALA A 211 -3.05 -5.27 -2.55
CA ALA A 211 -2.66 -5.18 -1.14
C ALA A 211 -1.16 -5.47 -0.96
N ALA A 212 -0.63 -6.47 -1.66
CA ALA A 212 0.79 -6.82 -1.64
C ALA A 212 1.68 -5.72 -2.24
N LEU A 213 1.29 -5.15 -3.39
CA LEU A 213 2.00 -4.03 -4.01
C LEU A 213 2.06 -2.83 -3.06
N ARG A 214 0.92 -2.45 -2.47
CA ARG A 214 0.84 -1.33 -1.51
C ARG A 214 1.68 -1.59 -0.25
N LEU A 215 1.67 -2.81 0.28
CA LEU A 215 2.53 -3.17 1.41
C LEU A 215 4.02 -3.09 1.02
N GLY A 216 4.40 -3.59 -0.16
CA GLY A 216 5.77 -3.49 -0.68
C GLY A 216 6.24 -2.04 -0.83
N VAL A 217 5.38 -1.17 -1.37
CA VAL A 217 5.63 0.27 -1.45
C VAL A 217 5.83 0.87 -0.06
N THR A 218 4.96 0.55 0.91
CA THR A 218 5.06 1.06 2.28
C THR A 218 6.32 0.55 3.01
N LEU A 219 6.74 -0.70 2.78
CA LEU A 219 7.96 -1.26 3.37
C LEU A 219 9.24 -0.60 2.81
N LEU A 220 9.24 -0.19 1.55
CA LEU A 220 10.39 0.46 0.90
C LEU A 220 10.30 1.99 0.93
N GLU A 221 9.26 2.53 1.56
CA GLU A 221 9.06 3.96 1.69
C GLU A 221 10.24 4.61 2.43
N GLY A 222 10.74 5.74 1.92
CA GLY A 222 11.96 6.38 2.44
C GLY A 222 13.29 5.73 1.98
N GLY A 223 13.27 4.66 1.19
CA GLY A 223 14.49 4.02 0.69
C GLY A 223 15.27 3.26 1.76
N ASN A 224 14.58 2.54 2.64
CA ASN A 224 15.19 1.79 3.74
C ASN A 224 16.12 0.68 3.23
N LYS A 225 17.44 0.93 3.27
CA LYS A 225 18.46 0.04 2.69
C LYS A 225 18.39 -1.40 3.21
N LYS A 226 18.13 -1.61 4.51
CA LYS A 226 18.04 -2.97 5.08
C LYS A 226 16.92 -3.78 4.43
N ILE A 227 15.81 -3.13 4.10
CA ILE A 227 14.67 -3.77 3.45
C ILE A 227 14.95 -3.98 1.96
N GLN A 228 15.60 -3.03 1.31
CA GLN A 228 16.11 -3.20 -0.05
C GLN A 228 17.06 -4.40 -0.15
N ASP A 229 17.99 -4.56 0.80
CA ASP A 229 18.89 -5.72 0.89
C ASP A 229 18.10 -7.04 1.03
N MET A 230 17.05 -7.07 1.84
CA MET A 230 16.15 -8.25 1.98
C MET A 230 15.41 -8.57 0.67
N PHE A 231 14.85 -7.56 0.00
CA PHE A 231 14.25 -7.74 -1.33
C PHE A 231 15.28 -8.25 -2.33
N ALA A 232 16.49 -7.68 -2.36
CA ALA A 232 17.56 -8.09 -3.26
C ALA A 232 17.97 -9.54 -3.04
N ALA A 233 18.11 -9.97 -1.79
CA ALA A 233 18.48 -11.34 -1.44
C ALA A 233 17.45 -12.37 -1.94
N LEU A 234 16.15 -12.06 -1.81
CA LEU A 234 15.07 -12.95 -2.25
C LEU A 234 14.86 -12.91 -3.76
N LEU A 235 14.93 -11.73 -4.38
CA LEU A 235 14.75 -11.54 -5.82
C LEU A 235 15.95 -11.96 -6.67
N SER A 236 17.12 -12.14 -6.07
CA SER A 236 18.29 -12.70 -6.78
C SER A 236 18.15 -14.20 -7.07
N GLN A 237 17.17 -14.87 -6.45
CA GLN A 237 16.98 -16.31 -6.60
C GLN A 237 16.17 -16.65 -7.86
N SER A 238 16.38 -17.83 -8.44
CA SER A 238 15.65 -18.31 -9.63
C SER A 238 14.14 -18.44 -9.41
N ALA A 239 13.72 -18.67 -8.16
CA ALA A 239 12.31 -18.74 -7.78
C ALA A 239 11.55 -17.42 -7.96
N SER A 240 12.25 -16.30 -8.16
CA SER A 240 11.65 -14.98 -8.35
C SER A 240 11.02 -14.76 -9.72
N GLN A 241 11.11 -15.72 -10.66
CA GLN A 241 10.58 -15.57 -12.02
C GLN A 241 9.09 -15.20 -12.05
N GLY A 242 8.28 -15.79 -11.17
CA GLY A 242 6.85 -15.51 -11.11
C GLY A 242 6.54 -14.08 -10.69
N PHE A 243 7.38 -13.48 -9.83
CA PHE A 243 7.28 -12.06 -9.46
C PHE A 243 7.47 -11.15 -10.67
N PHE A 244 8.58 -11.32 -11.42
CA PHE A 244 8.85 -10.48 -12.59
C PHE A 244 7.83 -10.69 -13.71
N SER A 245 7.37 -11.92 -13.90
CA SER A 245 6.33 -12.25 -14.89
C SER A 245 5.00 -11.58 -14.56
N LEU A 246 4.62 -11.53 -13.28
CA LEU A 246 3.40 -10.83 -12.85
C LEU A 246 3.54 -9.31 -13.07
N LEU A 247 4.65 -8.69 -12.66
CA LEU A 247 4.85 -7.26 -12.86
C LEU A 247 4.80 -6.86 -14.35
N ARG A 248 5.43 -7.66 -15.22
CA ARG A 248 5.32 -7.50 -16.69
C ARG A 248 3.87 -7.57 -17.14
N THR A 249 3.14 -8.59 -16.72
CA THR A 249 1.74 -8.82 -17.10
C THR A 249 0.87 -7.63 -16.70
N LEU A 250 1.02 -7.12 -15.47
CA LEU A 250 0.26 -5.94 -15.00
C LEU A 250 0.56 -4.67 -15.83
N LEU A 251 1.81 -4.46 -16.27
CA LEU A 251 2.16 -3.35 -17.16
C LEU A 251 1.55 -3.53 -18.56
N ASP A 252 1.65 -4.73 -19.12
CA ASP A 252 1.15 -5.04 -20.47
C ASP A 252 -0.40 -5.02 -20.52
N GLU A 253 -1.08 -5.51 -19.48
CA GLU A 253 -2.54 -5.39 -19.31
C GLU A 253 -2.98 -3.93 -19.20
N SER A 254 -2.20 -3.09 -18.51
CA SER A 254 -2.46 -1.66 -18.45
C SER A 254 -2.33 -0.98 -19.81
N VAL A 255 -1.30 -1.33 -20.58
CA VAL A 255 -1.13 -0.90 -21.98
C VAL A 255 -2.36 -1.27 -22.81
N GLU A 256 -2.81 -2.52 -22.73
CA GLU A 256 -3.97 -2.98 -23.50
C GLU A 256 -5.27 -2.33 -23.03
N GLY A 257 -5.45 -2.14 -21.72
CA GLY A 257 -6.56 -1.41 -21.12
C GLY A 257 -6.68 0.01 -21.65
N ILE A 258 -5.56 0.75 -21.70
CA ILE A 258 -5.51 2.12 -22.24
C ILE A 258 -5.89 2.15 -23.72
N ARG A 259 -5.38 1.21 -24.52
CA ARG A 259 -5.71 1.14 -25.96
C ARG A 259 -7.18 0.86 -26.19
N LYS A 260 -7.76 -0.09 -25.43
CA LYS A 260 -9.19 -0.40 -25.47
C LYS A 260 -10.03 0.80 -25.05
N GLN A 261 -9.64 1.50 -23.98
CA GLN A 261 -10.33 2.70 -23.51
C GLN A 261 -10.31 3.81 -24.57
N LYS A 262 -9.15 4.10 -25.17
CA LYS A 262 -9.02 5.06 -26.27
C LYS A 262 -9.89 4.70 -27.47
N LYS A 263 -10.00 3.42 -27.83
CA LYS A 263 -10.88 2.96 -28.90
C LYS A 263 -12.36 3.16 -28.54
N LYS A 264 -12.77 2.82 -27.31
CA LYS A 264 -14.12 3.07 -26.80
C LYS A 264 -14.47 4.56 -26.80
N ASP A 265 -13.54 5.42 -26.39
CA ASP A 265 -13.75 6.87 -26.36
C ASP A 265 -13.85 7.48 -27.77
N LYS A 266 -13.01 7.03 -28.70
CA LYS A 266 -13.11 7.43 -30.11
C LYS A 266 -14.44 6.99 -30.73
N GLN A 267 -14.90 5.78 -30.42
CA GLN A 267 -16.19 5.27 -30.88
C GLN A 267 -17.35 6.11 -30.30
N LYS A 268 -17.36 6.36 -28.99
CA LYS A 268 -18.38 7.21 -28.34
C LYS A 268 -18.38 8.63 -28.90
N ALA A 269 -17.21 9.21 -29.18
CA ALA A 269 -17.10 10.52 -29.79
C ALA A 269 -17.67 10.54 -31.22
N ALA A 270 -17.40 9.51 -32.02
CA ALA A 270 -17.96 9.37 -33.36
C ALA A 270 -19.49 9.17 -33.35
N GLU A 271 -20.00 8.35 -32.44
CA GLU A 271 -21.44 8.14 -32.26
C GLU A 271 -22.14 9.44 -31.86
N ARG A 272 -21.59 10.20 -30.91
CA ARG A 272 -22.10 11.53 -30.52
C ARG A 272 -22.12 12.52 -31.70
N ALA A 273 -21.06 12.54 -32.51
CA ALA A 273 -20.98 13.40 -33.68
C ALA A 273 -22.01 13.03 -34.77
N MET A 274 -22.40 11.75 -34.87
CA MET A 274 -23.46 11.30 -35.79
C MET A 274 -24.87 11.55 -35.23
N GLU A 275 -25.04 11.52 -33.91
CA GLU A 275 -26.32 11.79 -33.26
C GLU A 275 -26.66 13.27 -33.20
N GLU A 276 -25.67 14.16 -33.10
CA GLU A 276 -25.89 15.60 -32.95
C GLU A 276 -26.77 16.21 -34.07
N PRO A 277 -26.56 15.92 -35.38
CA PRO A 277 -27.47 16.37 -36.44
C PRO A 277 -28.89 15.79 -36.31
N ARG A 278 -29.02 14.56 -35.79
CA ARG A 278 -30.34 13.92 -35.60
C ARG A 278 -31.08 14.53 -34.42
N ARG A 279 -30.38 14.83 -33.32
CA ARG A 279 -30.94 15.51 -32.14
C ARG A 279 -31.40 16.93 -32.49
N ALA A 280 -30.67 17.63 -33.35
CA ALA A 280 -31.11 18.94 -33.85
C ALA A 280 -32.45 18.87 -34.63
N ALA A 281 -32.81 17.71 -35.18
CA ALA A 281 -34.06 17.49 -35.92
C ALA A 281 -35.16 16.77 -35.12
N SER A 282 -34.88 16.25 -33.91
CA SER A 282 -35.78 15.37 -33.15
C SER A 282 -36.18 15.98 -31.80
N VAL A 283 -37.44 15.79 -31.39
CA VAL A 283 -37.96 16.23 -30.08
C VAL A 283 -37.17 15.56 -28.94
N PRO A 284 -36.81 16.27 -27.84
CA PRO A 284 -35.97 15.73 -26.77
C PRO A 284 -36.58 14.46 -26.15
N ALA A 285 -35.94 13.32 -26.38
CA ALA A 285 -36.25 12.09 -25.64
C ALA A 285 -35.67 12.18 -24.22
N PRO A 286 -36.35 11.63 -23.19
CA PRO A 286 -35.82 11.59 -21.83
C PRO A 286 -34.46 10.90 -21.82
N LEU A 287 -33.47 11.58 -21.22
CA LEU A 287 -32.13 11.02 -21.00
C LEU A 287 -32.25 9.79 -20.11
N GLU A 288 -32.20 8.60 -20.69
CA GLU A 288 -31.92 7.39 -19.91
C GLU A 288 -30.55 7.57 -19.27
N GLN A 289 -30.54 7.68 -17.93
CA GLN A 289 -29.31 7.63 -17.14
C GLN A 289 -28.70 6.24 -17.32
N GLY A 290 -27.86 6.12 -18.34
CA GLY A 290 -27.17 4.88 -18.68
C GLY A 290 -26.39 4.40 -17.47
N LYS A 291 -26.61 3.13 -17.08
CA LYS A 291 -25.83 2.44 -16.06
C LYS A 291 -24.35 2.62 -16.42
N GLU A 292 -23.62 3.37 -15.60
CA GLU A 292 -22.17 3.51 -15.74
C GLU A 292 -21.56 2.12 -15.62
N GLN A 293 -21.07 1.59 -16.75
CA GLN A 293 -20.31 0.36 -16.72
C GLN A 293 -19.04 0.62 -15.90
N PRO A 294 -18.64 -0.32 -15.02
CA PRO A 294 -17.40 -0.20 -14.26
C PRO A 294 -16.24 0.01 -15.23
N ASP A 295 -15.48 1.07 -14.98
CA ASP A 295 -14.40 1.51 -15.85
C ASP A 295 -13.20 0.57 -15.69
N GLU A 296 -13.15 -0.47 -16.52
CA GLU A 296 -12.05 -1.44 -16.59
C GLU A 296 -10.67 -0.76 -16.70
N GLY A 297 -10.61 0.42 -17.33
CA GLY A 297 -9.38 1.20 -17.48
C GLY A 297 -8.82 1.68 -16.15
N LYS A 298 -9.67 2.20 -15.26
CA LYS A 298 -9.24 2.73 -13.95
C LYS A 298 -8.56 1.67 -13.08
N THR A 299 -9.07 0.44 -13.14
CA THR A 299 -8.50 -0.68 -12.39
C THR A 299 -7.09 -1.00 -12.87
N ALA A 300 -6.90 -1.15 -14.19
CA ALA A 300 -5.58 -1.45 -14.77
C ALA A 300 -4.54 -0.32 -14.55
N HIS A 301 -4.99 0.93 -14.52
CA HIS A 301 -4.12 2.07 -14.15
C HIS A 301 -3.65 1.98 -12.70
N THR A 302 -4.53 1.56 -11.79
CA THR A 302 -4.18 1.46 -10.37
C THR A 302 -3.06 0.45 -10.14
N TYR A 303 -3.10 -0.72 -10.81
CA TYR A 303 -2.02 -1.72 -10.70
C TYR A 303 -0.69 -1.20 -11.22
N SER A 304 -0.65 -0.72 -12.47
CA SER A 304 0.58 -0.22 -13.08
C SER A 304 1.21 0.91 -12.25
N LEU A 305 0.40 1.79 -11.66
CA LEU A 305 0.86 2.86 -10.79
C LEU A 305 1.57 2.34 -9.53
N GLU A 306 1.01 1.32 -8.87
CA GLU A 306 1.62 0.69 -7.71
C GLU A 306 2.86 -0.14 -8.09
N VAL A 307 2.89 -0.77 -9.26
CA VAL A 307 4.09 -1.43 -9.82
C VAL A 307 5.21 -0.42 -10.02
N VAL A 308 4.92 0.73 -10.64
CA VAL A 308 5.91 1.81 -10.85
C VAL A 308 6.41 2.38 -9.54
N LYS A 309 5.52 2.58 -8.55
CA LYS A 309 5.92 3.01 -7.20
C LYS A 309 6.86 1.99 -6.56
N LEU A 310 6.52 0.70 -6.59
CA LEU A 310 7.34 -0.36 -6.01
C LEU A 310 8.73 -0.39 -6.66
N MET A 311 8.78 -0.42 -7.99
CA MET A 311 10.02 -0.40 -8.76
C MET A 311 10.89 0.82 -8.45
N ARG A 312 10.27 2.00 -8.31
CA ARG A 312 10.97 3.24 -7.92
C ARG A 312 11.58 3.12 -6.52
N ARG A 313 10.80 2.68 -5.53
CA ARG A 313 11.26 2.55 -4.14
C ARG A 313 12.38 1.51 -3.98
N MET A 314 12.41 0.48 -4.82
CA MET A 314 13.53 -0.46 -4.92
C MET A 314 14.82 0.18 -5.43
N CYS A 315 14.75 1.28 -6.20
CA CYS A 315 15.91 1.96 -6.77
C CYS A 315 16.41 3.16 -5.94
N LEU A 316 15.61 3.65 -4.99
CA LEU A 316 15.97 4.80 -4.16
C LEU A 316 17.30 4.59 -3.43
N GLY A 317 18.06 5.67 -3.26
CA GLY A 317 19.38 5.61 -2.61
C GLY A 317 20.45 4.92 -3.45
N GLN A 318 20.25 4.83 -4.78
CA GLN A 318 21.20 4.24 -5.74
C GLN A 318 21.51 2.76 -5.41
N HIS A 319 20.47 1.99 -5.08
CA HIS A 319 20.61 0.58 -4.71
C HIS A 319 20.93 -0.29 -5.95
N ALA A 320 22.21 -0.30 -6.35
CA ALA A 320 22.69 -0.86 -7.62
C ALA A 320 22.28 -2.32 -7.86
N VAL A 321 22.17 -3.15 -6.82
CA VAL A 321 21.77 -4.55 -6.95
C VAL A 321 20.32 -4.65 -7.42
N LEU A 322 19.41 -3.90 -6.80
CA LEU A 322 17.99 -3.91 -7.16
C LEU A 322 17.76 -3.23 -8.51
N GLN A 323 18.47 -2.13 -8.78
CA GLN A 323 18.50 -1.51 -10.09
C GLN A 323 18.89 -2.51 -11.20
N ASN A 324 19.91 -3.36 -10.97
CA ASN A 324 20.28 -4.38 -11.95
C ASN A 324 19.29 -5.53 -12.01
N ILE A 325 18.76 -5.97 -10.86
CA ILE A 325 17.74 -7.03 -10.78
C ILE A 325 16.47 -6.65 -11.53
N LEU A 326 16.04 -5.39 -11.55
CA LEU A 326 14.84 -4.99 -12.32
C LEU A 326 15.06 -5.04 -13.84
N ARG A 327 16.30 -4.94 -14.30
CA ARG A 327 16.69 -5.01 -15.72
C ARG A 327 17.00 -6.44 -16.19
N HIS A 328 17.76 -7.18 -15.39
CA HIS A 328 18.34 -8.45 -15.80
C HIS A 328 18.48 -9.45 -14.65
N GLN A 329 17.76 -10.56 -14.73
CA GLN A 329 17.74 -11.61 -13.70
C GLN A 329 18.52 -12.85 -14.17
N LYS A 330 19.81 -12.91 -13.85
CA LYS A 330 20.74 -13.93 -14.38
C LYS A 330 20.36 -15.38 -14.07
N LEU A 331 19.70 -15.63 -12.94
CA LEU A 331 19.35 -16.98 -12.49
C LEU A 331 17.96 -17.42 -12.94
N ASN A 332 17.18 -16.52 -13.54
CA ASN A 332 15.86 -16.85 -14.05
C ASN A 332 15.94 -17.49 -15.43
N HIS A 333 14.97 -18.34 -15.77
CA HIS A 333 14.88 -18.95 -17.09
C HIS A 333 14.72 -17.91 -18.21
N GLU A 334 13.89 -16.89 -17.96
CA GLU A 334 13.67 -15.77 -18.86
C GLU A 334 13.95 -14.48 -18.11
N SER A 335 14.93 -13.71 -18.56
CA SER A 335 15.19 -12.38 -18.01
C SER A 335 14.17 -11.39 -18.57
N ILE A 336 13.47 -10.68 -17.69
CA ILE A 336 12.47 -9.67 -18.02
C ILE A 336 13.06 -8.28 -17.75
N ASP A 337 13.20 -7.48 -18.80
CA ASP A 337 13.60 -6.07 -18.68
C ASP A 337 12.38 -5.19 -18.38
N LEU A 338 12.13 -4.93 -17.10
CA LEU A 338 10.98 -4.14 -16.67
C LEU A 338 11.07 -2.66 -17.11
N TYR A 339 12.27 -2.14 -17.41
CA TYR A 339 12.43 -0.76 -17.89
C TYR A 339 11.89 -0.61 -19.31
N SER A 340 12.17 -1.57 -20.18
CA SER A 340 11.58 -1.65 -21.52
C SER A 340 10.05 -1.70 -21.47
N HIS A 341 9.46 -2.49 -20.56
CA HIS A 341 8.01 -2.55 -20.39
C HIS A 341 7.41 -1.25 -19.83
N LEU A 342 8.08 -0.60 -18.88
CA LEU A 342 7.65 0.71 -18.39
C LEU A 342 7.64 1.77 -19.50
N ILE A 343 8.63 1.77 -20.39
CA ILE A 343 8.70 2.74 -21.48
C ILE A 343 7.60 2.50 -22.51
N LYS A 344 7.30 1.23 -22.84
CA LYS A 344 6.12 0.88 -23.65
C LYS A 344 4.82 1.40 -23.02
N TYR A 345 4.70 1.28 -21.70
CA TYR A 345 3.57 1.84 -20.95
C TYR A 345 3.48 3.37 -21.09
N LEU A 346 4.60 4.09 -20.95
CA LEU A 346 4.63 5.56 -21.09
C LEU A 346 4.31 6.02 -22.52
N PHE A 347 4.79 5.31 -23.55
CA PHE A 347 4.42 5.59 -24.95
C PHE A 347 2.91 5.49 -25.19
N VAL A 348 2.23 4.59 -24.50
CA VAL A 348 0.78 4.41 -24.65
C VAL A 348 0.00 5.46 -23.89
N LEU A 349 0.54 6.00 -22.79
CA LEU A 349 -0.02 7.14 -22.08
C LEU A 349 0.12 8.45 -22.87
N GLU A 350 1.26 8.64 -23.55
CA GLU A 350 1.66 9.89 -24.21
C GLU A 350 0.55 10.56 -25.04
N PRO A 351 -0.21 9.87 -25.93
CA PRO A 351 -1.20 10.55 -26.75
C PRO A 351 -2.37 11.15 -25.96
N GLY A 352 -2.57 10.73 -24.71
CA GLY A 352 -3.64 11.21 -23.84
C GLY A 352 -3.22 12.36 -22.91
N ILE A 353 -1.94 12.72 -22.84
CA ILE A 353 -1.44 13.61 -21.79
C ILE A 353 -1.98 15.04 -21.90
N ASN A 354 -2.07 15.60 -23.10
CA ASN A 354 -2.61 16.95 -23.31
C ASN A 354 -4.09 17.03 -22.89
N ALA A 355 -4.89 16.06 -23.36
CA ALA A 355 -6.30 15.99 -22.96
C ALA A 355 -6.46 15.78 -21.46
N ALA A 356 -5.58 14.99 -20.83
CA ALA A 356 -5.59 14.81 -19.38
C ALA A 356 -5.26 16.11 -18.63
N ILE A 357 -4.27 16.88 -19.10
CA ILE A 357 -3.94 18.19 -18.53
C ILE A 357 -5.12 19.16 -18.69
N ASP A 358 -5.68 19.27 -19.89
CA ASP A 358 -6.79 20.19 -20.20
C ASP A 358 -8.06 19.85 -19.39
N ASN A 359 -8.32 18.56 -19.16
CA ASN A 359 -9.47 18.08 -18.41
C ASN A 359 -9.23 17.96 -16.89
N GLY A 360 -8.01 18.22 -16.40
CA GLY A 360 -7.66 18.02 -14.99
C GLY A 360 -7.65 16.54 -14.55
N ASP A 361 -7.42 15.59 -15.46
CA ASP A 361 -7.20 14.18 -15.11
C ASP A 361 -5.81 13.99 -14.49
N HIS A 362 -5.76 14.23 -13.18
CA HIS A 362 -4.55 14.09 -12.39
C HIS A 362 -4.01 12.65 -12.36
N VAL A 363 -4.82 11.63 -12.59
CA VAL A 363 -4.39 10.23 -12.48
C VAL A 363 -3.45 9.86 -13.62
N LEU A 364 -3.82 10.21 -14.86
CA LEU A 364 -2.99 9.93 -16.03
C LEU A 364 -1.68 10.74 -16.00
N VAL A 365 -1.77 12.02 -15.63
CA VAL A 365 -0.59 12.90 -15.49
C VAL A 365 0.35 12.38 -14.41
N GLU A 366 -0.19 11.98 -13.25
CA GLU A 366 0.60 11.41 -12.15
C GLU A 366 1.26 10.08 -12.54
N ALA A 367 0.59 9.22 -13.31
CA ALA A 367 1.18 7.99 -13.82
C ALA A 367 2.40 8.27 -14.71
N MET A 368 2.31 9.24 -15.62
CA MET A 368 3.42 9.66 -16.47
C MET A 368 4.60 10.19 -15.63
N ILE A 369 4.34 11.11 -14.70
CA ILE A 369 5.36 11.69 -13.81
C ILE A 369 6.06 10.60 -13.01
N ARG A 370 5.31 9.65 -12.46
CA ARG A 370 5.88 8.53 -11.70
C ARG A 370 6.73 7.62 -12.56
N GLY A 371 6.35 7.38 -13.81
CA GLY A 371 7.15 6.61 -14.75
C GLY A 371 8.52 7.25 -15.02
N PHE A 372 8.55 8.55 -15.32
CA PHE A 372 9.81 9.28 -15.50
C PHE A 372 10.67 9.30 -14.23
N ASN A 373 10.06 9.53 -13.06
CA ASN A 373 10.78 9.49 -11.79
C ASN A 373 11.38 8.10 -11.52
N MET A 374 10.65 7.03 -11.85
CA MET A 374 11.16 5.66 -11.71
C MET A 374 12.38 5.43 -12.62
N LEU A 375 12.33 5.85 -13.89
CA LEU A 375 13.44 5.73 -14.83
C LEU A 375 14.65 6.58 -14.40
N SER A 376 14.42 7.78 -13.87
CA SER A 376 15.47 8.62 -13.30
C SER A 376 16.19 7.90 -12.14
N ASP A 377 15.43 7.35 -11.18
CA ASP A 377 15.99 6.61 -10.04
C ASP A 377 16.69 5.31 -10.48
N ALA A 378 16.27 4.69 -11.59
CA ALA A 378 16.93 3.52 -12.18
C ALA A 378 18.28 3.83 -12.83
N MET A 379 18.46 5.06 -13.31
CA MET A 379 19.70 5.56 -13.93
C MET A 379 20.62 6.29 -12.94
N GLN A 380 20.10 6.68 -11.78
CA GLN A 380 20.85 7.45 -10.78
C GLN A 380 22.05 6.66 -10.23
N GLY A 381 23.17 7.36 -10.06
CA GLY A 381 24.45 6.79 -9.65
C GLY A 381 25.28 6.26 -10.84
N PRO A 382 26.47 5.70 -10.59
CA PRO A 382 27.35 5.18 -11.65
C PRO A 382 26.85 3.81 -12.17
N ASN A 383 25.60 3.71 -12.63
CA ASN A 383 25.03 2.49 -13.22
C ASN A 383 24.98 2.57 -14.75
N ARG A 384 26.16 2.56 -15.38
CA ARG A 384 26.32 2.71 -16.83
C ARG A 384 25.54 1.68 -17.63
N THR A 385 25.39 0.47 -17.09
CA THR A 385 24.67 -0.61 -17.77
C THR A 385 23.17 -0.32 -17.85
N ASN A 386 22.58 0.20 -16.77
CA ASN A 386 21.18 0.63 -16.79
C ASN A 386 20.97 1.87 -17.67
N GLN A 387 21.88 2.84 -17.59
CA GLN A 387 21.85 4.03 -18.45
C GLN A 387 21.87 3.63 -19.94
N ALA A 388 22.82 2.79 -20.35
CA ALA A 388 22.90 2.32 -21.73
C ALA A 388 21.66 1.53 -22.16
N ALA A 389 21.13 0.66 -21.30
CA ALA A 389 19.93 -0.10 -21.60
C ALA A 389 18.72 0.83 -21.81
N ILE A 390 18.48 1.78 -20.91
CA ILE A 390 17.37 2.73 -20.98
C ILE A 390 17.53 3.71 -22.16
N CYS A 391 18.75 4.09 -22.54
CA CYS A 391 18.96 4.90 -23.75
C CYS A 391 18.50 4.17 -25.03
N ASN A 392 18.57 2.84 -25.06
CA ASN A 392 18.24 2.03 -26.22
C ASN A 392 16.75 1.63 -26.33
N THR A 393 15.90 2.03 -25.38
CA THR A 393 14.47 1.68 -25.36
C THR A 393 13.58 2.72 -26.05
N GLY A 394 14.15 3.79 -26.61
CA GLY A 394 13.40 4.88 -27.25
C GLY A 394 12.90 5.97 -26.27
N ILE A 395 13.51 6.09 -25.08
CA ILE A 395 13.10 7.11 -24.09
C ILE A 395 13.24 8.55 -24.61
N PHE A 396 14.23 8.81 -25.48
CA PHE A 396 14.44 10.13 -26.07
C PHE A 396 13.36 10.47 -27.10
N ASP A 397 12.95 9.50 -27.93
CA ASP A 397 11.83 9.69 -28.86
C ASP A 397 10.54 10.04 -28.11
N LEU A 398 10.29 9.36 -26.98
CA LEU A 398 9.16 9.66 -26.10
C LEU A 398 9.26 11.09 -25.53
N ALA A 399 10.44 11.50 -25.08
CA ALA A 399 10.65 12.85 -24.55
C ALA A 399 10.42 13.92 -25.62
N ASP A 400 10.90 13.71 -26.84
CA ASP A 400 10.68 14.62 -27.97
C ASP A 400 9.20 14.72 -28.34
N LEU A 401 8.47 13.59 -28.37
CA LEU A 401 7.02 13.58 -28.59
C LEU A 401 6.28 14.41 -27.54
N ILE A 402 6.64 14.26 -26.26
CA ILE A 402 6.03 15.03 -25.17
C ILE A 402 6.38 16.51 -25.30
N ASN A 403 7.63 16.87 -25.58
CA ASN A 403 8.06 18.26 -25.74
C ASN A 403 7.37 18.97 -26.91
N VAL A 404 7.07 18.25 -28.00
CA VAL A 404 6.31 18.80 -29.14
C VAL A 404 4.85 19.06 -28.76
N LYS A 405 4.27 18.25 -27.86
CA LYS A 405 2.84 18.30 -27.54
C LYS A 405 2.50 19.16 -26.34
N VAL A 406 3.31 19.11 -25.28
CA VAL A 406 3.05 19.82 -24.03
C VAL A 406 3.53 21.26 -24.20
N LYS A 407 2.58 22.17 -24.34
CA LYS A 407 2.89 23.61 -24.40
C LYS A 407 3.43 24.03 -23.04
N THR A 408 4.71 24.39 -22.99
CA THR A 408 5.26 25.11 -21.84
C THR A 408 4.66 26.50 -21.84
N VAL A 409 3.81 26.80 -20.86
CA VAL A 409 3.37 28.17 -20.62
C VAL A 409 4.58 28.90 -20.06
N ASP A 410 5.12 29.87 -20.82
CA ASP A 410 6.12 30.77 -20.30
C ASP A 410 5.50 31.55 -19.14
N LEU A 411 5.91 31.19 -17.92
CA LEU A 411 5.43 31.81 -16.69
C LEU A 411 5.79 33.31 -16.61
N SER A 412 6.63 33.80 -17.52
CA SER A 412 6.95 35.23 -17.67
C SER A 412 5.80 36.06 -18.25
N ASP A 413 4.89 35.44 -19.02
CA ASP A 413 3.91 36.18 -19.84
C ASP A 413 2.52 36.26 -19.20
N GLY A 414 2.35 35.67 -18.01
CA GLY A 414 1.13 35.77 -17.22
C GLY A 414 1.08 37.06 -16.40
N PRO A 415 0.07 37.95 -16.57
CA PRO A 415 -0.07 39.19 -15.79
C PRO A 415 -0.31 39.00 -14.28
N GLY A 416 -0.27 37.76 -13.76
CA GLY A 416 -0.58 37.41 -12.37
C GLY A 416 0.59 36.95 -11.50
N ILE A 417 1.77 36.62 -12.05
CA ILE A 417 2.86 36.04 -11.22
C ILE A 417 3.71 37.12 -10.53
N ALA A 418 3.76 38.34 -11.06
CA ALA A 418 4.35 39.49 -10.35
C ALA A 418 3.66 39.78 -9.00
N ALA A 419 2.39 39.37 -8.82
CA ALA A 419 1.67 39.50 -7.54
C ALA A 419 1.97 38.35 -6.56
N ALA A 420 2.29 37.15 -7.05
CA ALA A 420 2.58 35.98 -6.20
C ALA A 420 4.02 35.97 -5.64
N HIS A 421 4.93 36.75 -6.23
CA HIS A 421 6.29 36.98 -5.74
C HIS A 421 6.48 38.33 -5.03
N ALA A 422 5.41 39.04 -4.67
CA ALA A 422 5.52 40.10 -3.68
C ALA A 422 6.03 39.47 -2.36
N PRO A 423 7.11 39.97 -1.75
CA PRO A 423 7.59 39.42 -0.48
C PRO A 423 6.44 39.45 0.50
N ILE A 424 6.11 38.29 1.07
CA ILE A 424 5.19 38.19 2.20
C ILE A 424 5.76 39.11 3.27
N ALA A 425 5.23 40.32 3.36
CA ALA A 425 5.56 41.25 4.41
C ALA A 425 5.22 40.52 5.70
N MET A 426 6.24 40.15 6.47
CA MET A 426 6.06 39.62 7.80
C MET A 426 5.25 40.65 8.58
N SER A 427 3.95 40.37 8.71
CA SER A 427 3.08 41.07 9.62
C SER A 427 3.69 40.89 11.01
N LYS A 428 4.25 41.97 11.55
CA LYS A 428 4.68 42.08 12.94
C LYS A 428 3.47 41.77 13.81
N ARG A 429 3.29 40.50 14.17
CA ARG A 429 2.46 40.10 15.30
C ARG A 429 3.07 40.75 16.54
N GLY A 430 2.32 41.68 17.11
CA GLY A 430 2.67 42.36 18.35
C GLY A 430 2.99 41.35 19.44
N GLY A 431 4.18 41.50 20.03
CA GLY A 431 4.53 40.83 21.27
C GLY A 431 3.62 41.33 22.38
N GLY A 432 2.71 40.47 22.82
CA GLY A 432 2.03 40.62 24.09
C GLY A 432 3.06 40.52 25.21
N ARG A 433 3.21 41.62 25.97
CA ARG A 433 3.95 41.68 27.23
C ARG A 433 3.42 40.60 28.19
N VAL A 434 4.26 39.65 28.55
CA VAL A 434 4.09 38.85 29.76
C VAL A 434 4.78 39.63 30.89
N ALA A 435 4.00 40.06 31.87
CA ALA A 435 4.51 40.61 33.11
C ALA A 435 5.10 39.47 33.94
N ASN A 436 6.43 39.45 34.07
CA ASN A 436 7.10 38.68 35.12
C ASN A 436 7.33 39.63 36.29
N ASP A 437 6.49 39.49 37.33
CA ASP A 437 6.87 39.84 38.68
C ASP A 437 7.92 38.83 39.14
N THR A 438 9.14 39.29 39.39
CA THR A 438 10.14 38.51 40.11
C THR A 438 10.75 39.42 41.17
N SER A 439 10.39 39.10 42.40
CA SER A 439 10.83 39.71 43.65
C SER A 439 12.36 39.68 43.78
N MET A 440 12.87 40.79 44.32
CA MET A 440 14.25 40.96 44.75
C MET A 440 14.71 39.87 45.73
N GLY A 441 15.87 39.29 45.45
CA GLY A 441 16.70 38.59 46.42
C GLY A 441 18.08 39.26 46.43
N THR A 442 18.41 39.92 47.53
CA THR A 442 19.67 40.56 47.84
C THR A 442 20.72 39.53 48.31
N GLY A 443 22.00 39.77 47.97
CA GLY A 443 23.17 39.07 48.55
C GLY A 443 24.35 39.08 47.58
N SER A 444 25.28 40.04 47.64
CA SER A 444 26.38 40.19 48.61
C SER A 444 27.53 39.20 48.38
N THR A 445 28.56 39.71 47.67
CA THR A 445 30.01 39.56 47.89
C THR A 445 30.65 38.19 48.15
N GLY A 446 31.65 37.88 47.33
CA GLY A 446 32.68 36.87 47.54
C GLY A 446 33.53 36.72 46.29
#